data_AF-A0AAV0V0F7-F1
#
_entry.id   AF-A0AAV0V0F7-F1
#
_cell.length_a   1.000
_cell.length_b   1.000
_cell.length_c   1.000
_cell.angle_alpha   90.00
_cell.angle_beta   90.00
_cell.angle_gamma   90.00
#
_symmetry.space_group_name_H-M   'P 1'
#
loop_
_entity.id
_entity.type
_entity.pdbx_description
1 polymer ?
#
loop_
_entity_poly.entity_id
_entity_poly.type
_entity_poly.pdbx_seq_one_letter_code
_entity_poly.pdbx_strand_id
1 'polypeptide(L)'
;MDELLATELSADTMAALQAHLLERSQENDVMVTEDFRLSQFWYDEKTGRALAQEAIDHSTSELKIAFVSTPAAYRDFLKIQSEETDEAKRVVMGDNVYIFEFDRRFGEKYGSHFCFYDYNTPTDLPEKFHHFFDYVLMEPPHLFSDTMRWLAKDVESVPGKKDRVINPATFINSQLLRKQMKADLGFYPTGFCPTFESKLSNHLLTYTNYESKRFGLCNEPDDNDDKEKEIKADNNK
;
A
#
# COMPACT_ATOMS: atom_id res chain seq x y z
N MET A 1 -17.23 35.27 36.62
CA MET A 1 -17.24 35.25 35.16
C MET A 1 -15.83 34.90 34.72
N ASP A 2 -15.50 33.72 34.26
CA ASP A 2 -16.29 32.52 33.99
C ASP A 2 -15.40 31.32 34.29
N GLU A 3 -15.84 30.50 35.23
CA GLU A 3 -15.37 29.15 35.40
C GLU A 3 -16.09 28.35 34.31
N LEU A 4 -15.48 28.31 33.11
CA LEU A 4 -15.99 27.58 31.97
C LEU A 4 -15.93 26.09 32.27
N LEU A 5 -17.07 25.60 32.76
CA LEU A 5 -17.51 24.22 32.92
C LEU A 5 -16.81 23.25 31.95
N ALA A 6 -15.84 22.51 32.46
CA ALA A 6 -15.52 21.18 31.96
C ALA A 6 -16.64 20.24 32.43
N THR A 7 -17.72 20.13 31.64
CA THR A 7 -18.70 19.07 31.83
C THR A 7 -18.07 17.74 31.43
N GLU A 8 -17.54 17.03 32.42
CA GLU A 8 -17.20 15.61 32.26
C GLU A 8 -18.49 14.82 32.00
N LEU A 9 -18.48 14.00 30.96
CA LEU A 9 -19.58 13.08 30.64
C LEU A 9 -19.78 12.12 31.83
N SER A 10 -21.04 11.86 32.21
CA SER A 10 -21.32 10.85 33.23
C SER A 10 -20.83 9.47 32.77
N ALA A 11 -20.48 8.60 33.73
CA ALA A 11 -20.03 7.24 33.44
C ALA A 11 -21.02 6.48 32.53
N ASP A 12 -22.32 6.65 32.78
CA ASP A 12 -23.39 6.04 31.97
C ASP A 12 -23.41 6.58 30.54
N THR A 13 -23.16 7.88 30.34
CA THR A 13 -23.11 8.49 29.01
C THR A 13 -21.89 8.02 28.23
N MET A 14 -20.73 7.89 28.89
CA MET A 14 -19.53 7.32 28.28
C MET A 14 -19.72 5.85 27.90
N ALA A 15 -20.33 5.04 28.77
CA ALA A 15 -20.60 3.64 28.49
C ALA A 15 -21.59 3.48 27.32
N ALA A 16 -22.65 4.30 27.27
CA ALA A 16 -23.60 4.31 26.16
C ALA A 16 -22.94 4.75 24.85
N LEU A 17 -22.05 5.75 24.90
CA LEU A 17 -21.30 6.21 23.73
C LEU A 17 -20.33 5.12 23.23
N GLN A 18 -19.59 4.47 24.14
CA GLN A 18 -18.69 3.36 23.80
C GLN A 18 -19.46 2.19 23.18
N ALA A 19 -20.61 1.81 23.75
CA ALA A 19 -21.47 0.77 23.19
C ALA A 19 -21.97 1.14 21.79
N HIS A 20 -22.44 2.37 21.60
CA HIS A 20 -22.90 2.86 20.28
C HIS A 20 -21.78 2.92 19.24
N LEU A 21 -20.56 3.31 19.65
CA LEU A 21 -19.38 3.29 18.77
C LEU A 21 -18.99 1.86 18.41
N LEU A 22 -19.07 0.91 19.35
CA LEU A 22 -18.84 -0.51 19.10
C LEU A 22 -19.88 -1.06 18.12
N GLU A 23 -21.16 -0.73 18.30
CA GLU A 23 -22.26 -1.17 17.46
C GLU A 23 -22.10 -0.62 16.03
N ARG A 24 -21.76 0.68 15.87
CA ARG A 24 -21.39 1.25 14.56
C ARG A 24 -20.14 0.60 13.96
N SER A 25 -19.16 0.23 14.76
CA SER A 25 -17.96 -0.46 14.26
C SER A 25 -18.30 -1.86 13.71
N GLN A 26 -19.26 -2.56 14.33
CA GLN A 26 -19.76 -3.85 13.87
C GLN A 26 -20.69 -3.72 12.66
N GLU A 27 -21.54 -2.69 12.60
CA GLU A 27 -22.37 -2.40 11.42
C GLU A 27 -21.53 -1.99 10.19
N ASN A 28 -20.41 -1.30 10.42
CA ASN A 28 -19.44 -0.97 9.37
C ASN A 28 -18.53 -2.15 8.98
N ASP A 29 -18.65 -3.31 9.62
CA ASP A 29 -17.86 -4.50 9.29
C ASP A 29 -18.43 -5.30 8.11
N VAL A 30 -19.41 -4.75 7.39
CA VAL A 30 -19.78 -5.29 6.08
C VAL A 30 -18.54 -5.31 5.20
N MET A 31 -18.11 -6.52 4.84
CA MET A 31 -16.97 -6.73 3.95
C MET A 31 -17.36 -6.20 2.57
N VAL A 32 -16.57 -5.24 2.06
CA VAL A 32 -16.70 -4.80 0.66
C VAL A 32 -16.41 -6.02 -0.21
N THR A 33 -17.35 -6.43 -1.04
CA THR A 33 -17.20 -7.56 -1.96
C THR A 33 -16.40 -7.16 -3.20
N GLU A 34 -15.72 -8.14 -3.83
CA GLU A 34 -14.97 -7.92 -5.07
C GLU A 34 -15.88 -7.30 -6.15
N ASP A 35 -15.45 -6.21 -6.78
CA ASP A 35 -16.01 -5.73 -8.05
C ASP A 35 -15.01 -6.04 -9.19
N PHE A 36 -15.29 -7.09 -9.94
CA PHE A 36 -14.46 -7.50 -11.08
C PHE A 36 -14.34 -6.43 -12.17
N ARG A 37 -15.28 -5.47 -12.26
CA ARG A 37 -15.18 -4.36 -13.22
C ARG A 37 -14.08 -3.37 -12.85
N LEU A 38 -13.74 -3.32 -11.56
CA LEU A 38 -12.63 -2.54 -11.02
C LEU A 38 -11.34 -3.37 -10.92
N SER A 39 -11.34 -4.61 -11.41
CA SER A 39 -10.23 -5.57 -11.26
C SER A 39 -9.81 -5.79 -9.80
N GLN A 40 -10.77 -5.78 -8.88
CA GLN A 40 -10.52 -6.04 -7.46
C GLN A 40 -10.42 -7.54 -7.19
N PHE A 41 -9.30 -7.95 -6.59
CA PHE A 41 -9.08 -9.32 -6.13
C PHE A 41 -8.54 -9.28 -4.70
N TRP A 42 -9.09 -10.09 -3.80
CA TRP A 42 -8.61 -10.15 -2.43
C TRP A 42 -7.35 -11.02 -2.31
N TYR A 43 -6.28 -10.44 -1.77
CA TYR A 43 -5.13 -11.23 -1.32
C TYR A 43 -5.57 -12.22 -0.24
N ASP A 44 -4.95 -13.41 -0.26
CA ASP A 44 -5.07 -14.30 0.88
C ASP A 44 -4.43 -13.69 2.14
N GLU A 45 -4.79 -14.23 3.31
CA GLU A 45 -4.34 -13.68 4.59
C GLU A 45 -2.81 -13.64 4.69
N LYS A 46 -2.12 -14.67 4.20
CA LYS A 46 -0.66 -14.73 4.21
C LYS A 46 -0.06 -13.55 3.44
N THR A 47 -0.61 -13.28 2.27
CA THR A 47 -0.14 -12.21 1.39
C THR A 47 -0.44 -10.84 1.97
N GLY A 48 -1.68 -10.58 2.36
CA GLY A 48 -2.08 -9.30 2.92
C GLY A 48 -1.32 -8.96 4.21
N ARG A 49 -1.16 -9.92 5.12
CA ARG A 49 -0.33 -9.72 6.34
C ARG A 49 1.14 -9.48 6.02
N ALA A 50 1.72 -10.20 5.05
CA ALA A 50 3.12 -10.00 4.68
C ALA A 50 3.36 -8.60 4.11
N LEU A 51 2.47 -8.12 3.24
CA LEU A 51 2.53 -6.78 2.66
C LEU A 51 2.35 -5.69 3.73
N ALA A 52 1.36 -5.84 4.61
CA ALA A 52 1.12 -4.90 5.70
C ALA A 52 2.28 -4.85 6.69
N GLN A 53 2.83 -6.00 7.08
CA GLN A 53 3.96 -6.07 8.00
C GLN A 53 5.22 -5.47 7.37
N GLU A 54 5.45 -5.70 6.08
CA GLU A 54 6.55 -5.06 5.36
C GLU A 54 6.46 -3.53 5.43
N ALA A 55 5.27 -2.98 5.17
CA ALA A 55 5.05 -1.54 5.23
C ALA A 55 5.30 -0.97 6.64
N ILE A 56 4.91 -1.70 7.69
CA ILE A 56 5.17 -1.32 9.09
C ILE A 56 6.68 -1.36 9.39
N ASP A 57 7.36 -2.45 9.04
CA ASP A 57 8.76 -2.69 9.38
C ASP A 57 9.72 -1.71 8.67
N HIS A 58 9.33 -1.21 7.49
CA HIS A 58 10.13 -0.31 6.67
C HIS A 58 9.69 1.16 6.72
N SER A 59 8.63 1.48 7.46
CA SER A 59 8.25 2.87 7.75
C SER A 59 9.04 3.44 8.94
N THR A 60 8.99 4.75 9.13
CA THR A 60 9.62 5.38 10.31
C THR A 60 8.78 5.16 11.56
N SER A 61 9.23 5.67 12.71
CA SER A 61 8.44 5.67 13.94
C SER A 61 7.11 6.43 13.82
N GLU A 62 6.94 7.29 12.82
CA GLU A 62 5.67 8.01 12.56
C GLU A 62 4.65 7.18 11.77
N LEU A 63 5.04 6.03 11.21
CA LEU A 63 4.22 5.10 10.43
C LEU A 63 3.34 5.78 9.36
N LYS A 64 3.90 6.74 8.63
CA LYS A 64 3.22 7.40 7.50
C LYS A 64 3.20 6.45 6.30
N ILE A 65 2.14 5.65 6.20
CA ILE A 65 2.01 4.59 5.20
C ILE A 65 0.83 4.87 4.26
N ALA A 66 1.08 4.82 2.95
CA ALA A 66 0.05 4.86 1.93
C ALA A 66 -0.17 3.46 1.35
N PHE A 67 -1.41 2.98 1.41
CA PHE A 67 -1.90 1.83 0.65
C PHE A 67 -2.63 2.38 -0.58
N VAL A 68 -2.15 2.13 -1.78
CA VAL A 68 -2.70 2.67 -3.03
C VAL A 68 -3.21 1.54 -3.90
N SER A 69 -4.53 1.48 -4.09
CA SER A 69 -5.18 0.36 -4.80
C SER A 69 -4.90 -1.02 -4.16
N THR A 70 -4.63 -1.07 -2.85
CA THR A 70 -4.32 -2.32 -2.12
C THR A 70 -5.21 -2.50 -0.89
N PRO A 71 -6.53 -2.66 -1.07
CA PRO A 71 -7.48 -2.67 0.04
C PRO A 71 -7.35 -3.94 0.89
N ALA A 72 -6.90 -5.05 0.28
CA ALA A 72 -6.66 -6.32 0.96
C ALA A 72 -5.52 -6.22 1.99
N ALA A 73 -4.41 -5.58 1.60
CA ALA A 73 -3.28 -5.33 2.50
C ALA A 73 -3.66 -4.34 3.60
N TYR A 74 -4.46 -3.32 3.29
CA TYR A 74 -4.96 -2.37 4.30
C TYR A 74 -5.89 -3.04 5.33
N ARG A 75 -6.77 -3.94 4.89
CA ARG A 75 -7.59 -4.79 5.79
C ARG A 75 -6.71 -5.57 6.77
N ASP A 76 -5.65 -6.20 6.29
CA ASP A 76 -4.76 -6.99 7.15
C ASP A 76 -3.83 -6.11 8.01
N PHE A 77 -3.51 -4.89 7.57
CA PHE A 77 -2.90 -3.86 8.42
C PHE A 77 -3.78 -3.51 9.62
N LEU A 78 -5.09 -3.31 9.43
CA LEU A 78 -6.02 -3.02 10.53
C LEU A 78 -6.12 -4.18 11.52
N LYS A 79 -6.03 -5.44 11.04
CA LYS A 79 -5.93 -6.61 11.93
C LYS A 79 -4.66 -6.56 12.78
N ILE A 80 -3.51 -6.30 12.16
CA ILE A 80 -2.23 -6.16 12.88
C ILE A 80 -2.30 -5.03 13.91
N GLN A 81 -2.90 -3.89 13.54
CA GLN A 81 -3.13 -2.78 14.48
C GLN A 81 -3.97 -3.19 15.68
N SER A 82 -5.05 -3.96 15.47
CA SER A 82 -5.93 -4.44 16.55
C SER A 82 -5.25 -5.42 17.51
N GLU A 83 -4.25 -6.15 17.00
CA GLU A 83 -3.43 -7.10 17.76
C GLU A 83 -2.23 -6.45 18.44
N GLU A 84 -1.92 -5.19 18.13
CA GLU A 84 -0.78 -4.47 18.68
C GLU A 84 -0.96 -4.22 20.19
N THR A 85 0.06 -4.61 20.94
CA THR A 85 0.07 -4.56 22.41
C THR A 85 0.74 -3.30 22.94
N ASP A 86 1.61 -2.66 22.14
CA ASP A 86 2.17 -1.36 22.45
C ASP A 86 1.17 -0.25 22.12
N GLU A 87 0.57 0.34 23.14
CA GLU A 87 -0.43 1.41 23.01
C GLU A 87 0.09 2.61 22.20
N ALA A 88 1.35 3.02 22.43
CA ALA A 88 1.91 4.16 21.75
C ALA A 88 2.05 3.89 20.25
N LYS A 89 2.51 2.68 19.90
CA LYS A 89 2.61 2.26 18.50
C LYS A 89 1.23 2.11 17.85
N ARG A 90 0.24 1.55 18.57
CA ARG A 90 -1.14 1.40 18.07
C ARG A 90 -1.81 2.74 17.75
N VAL A 91 -1.60 3.75 18.59
CA VAL A 91 -2.08 5.13 18.34
C VAL A 91 -1.45 5.69 17.07
N VAL A 92 -0.13 5.58 16.91
CA VAL A 92 0.56 6.10 15.71
C VAL A 92 0.11 5.37 14.44
N MET A 93 -0.09 4.05 14.50
CA MET A 93 -0.70 3.27 13.40
C MET A 93 -2.09 3.79 13.01
N GLY A 94 -2.82 4.39 13.95
CA GLY A 94 -4.16 4.93 13.77
C GLY A 94 -4.23 6.34 13.22
N ASP A 95 -3.14 7.09 13.19
CA ASP A 95 -3.16 8.50 12.78
C ASP A 95 -2.68 8.72 11.33
N ASN A 96 -1.66 7.96 10.92
CA ASN A 96 -0.86 8.30 9.74
C ASN A 96 -0.95 7.29 8.59
N VAL A 97 -1.87 6.34 8.66
CA VAL A 97 -2.05 5.31 7.63
C VAL A 97 -3.32 5.54 6.83
N TYR A 98 -3.17 5.56 5.51
CA TYR A 98 -4.23 5.94 4.58
C TYR A 98 -4.38 4.93 3.44
N ILE A 99 -5.62 4.79 2.97
CA ILE A 99 -5.99 3.97 1.81
C ILE A 99 -6.47 4.90 0.67
N PHE A 100 -5.80 4.79 -0.47
CA PHE A 100 -6.11 5.50 -1.71
C PHE A 100 -6.82 4.55 -2.66
N GLU A 101 -8.11 4.76 -2.87
CA GLU A 101 -8.97 3.81 -3.58
C GLU A 101 -9.96 4.50 -4.53
N PHE A 102 -10.22 3.84 -5.65
CA PHE A 102 -11.24 4.29 -6.61
C PHE A 102 -12.65 3.94 -6.14
N ASP A 103 -12.79 2.80 -5.46
CA ASP A 103 -14.08 2.33 -5.00
C ASP A 103 -14.55 3.11 -3.76
N ARG A 104 -15.58 3.94 -3.97
CA ARG A 104 -16.14 4.82 -2.93
C ARG A 104 -16.77 4.06 -1.76
N ARG A 105 -17.06 2.77 -1.89
CA ARG A 105 -17.54 1.92 -0.79
C ARG A 105 -16.53 1.89 0.38
N PHE A 106 -15.23 2.00 0.09
CA PHE A 106 -14.21 2.11 1.12
C PHE A 106 -14.23 3.44 1.88
N GLY A 107 -14.78 4.51 1.29
CA GLY A 107 -14.94 5.80 1.96
C GLY A 107 -15.97 5.75 3.09
N GLU A 108 -17.07 5.04 2.86
CA GLU A 108 -18.06 4.78 3.92
C GLU A 108 -17.48 3.93 5.05
N LYS A 109 -16.60 2.98 4.72
CA LYS A 109 -15.98 2.06 5.68
C LYS A 109 -14.85 2.68 6.50
N TYR A 110 -13.94 3.42 5.87
CA TYR A 110 -12.70 3.89 6.51
C TYR A 110 -12.68 5.38 6.84
N GLY A 111 -13.71 6.14 6.45
CA GLY A 111 -13.90 7.53 6.85
C GLY A 111 -12.69 8.41 6.54
N SER A 112 -12.10 9.02 7.57
CA SER A 112 -10.96 9.96 7.44
C SER A 112 -9.67 9.33 6.89
N HIS A 113 -9.53 8.00 6.96
CA HIS A 113 -8.38 7.27 6.43
C HIS A 113 -8.49 6.97 4.94
N PHE A 114 -9.66 7.19 4.35
CA PHE A 114 -9.88 7.01 2.91
C PHE A 114 -9.57 8.29 2.14
N CYS A 115 -8.79 8.13 1.07
CA CYS A 115 -8.64 9.11 0.02
C CYS A 115 -9.21 8.54 -1.28
N PHE A 116 -10.16 9.24 -1.91
CA PHE A 116 -10.59 8.87 -3.25
C PHE A 116 -9.42 9.07 -4.21
N TYR A 117 -9.05 8.02 -4.93
CA TYR A 117 -7.96 8.01 -5.90
C TYR A 117 -8.51 7.65 -7.27
N ASP A 118 -8.57 8.65 -8.16
CA ASP A 118 -8.92 8.42 -9.56
C ASP A 118 -7.67 8.06 -10.36
N TYR A 119 -7.54 6.78 -10.69
CA TYR A 119 -6.43 6.31 -11.51
C TYR A 119 -6.42 6.89 -12.93
N ASN A 120 -7.50 7.53 -13.40
CA ASN A 120 -7.52 8.27 -14.67
C ASN A 120 -6.86 9.65 -14.55
N THR A 121 -6.78 10.20 -13.33
CA THR A 121 -6.09 11.45 -12.99
C THR A 121 -5.13 11.20 -11.82
N PRO A 122 -4.10 10.36 -12.02
CA PRO A 122 -3.31 9.75 -10.94
C PRO A 122 -2.44 10.74 -10.13
N THR A 123 -2.32 11.99 -10.60
CA THR A 123 -1.58 13.08 -9.93
C THR A 123 -2.51 14.14 -9.33
N ASP A 124 -3.82 14.02 -9.47
CA ASP A 124 -4.80 14.90 -8.82
C ASP A 124 -5.03 14.41 -7.37
N LEU A 125 -4.00 14.59 -6.55
CA LEU A 125 -3.96 14.16 -5.16
C LEU A 125 -4.14 15.37 -4.22
N PRO A 126 -4.73 15.18 -3.02
CA PRO A 126 -4.79 16.24 -2.03
C PRO A 126 -3.39 16.71 -1.62
N GLU A 127 -3.18 18.02 -1.61
CA GLU A 127 -1.87 18.64 -1.34
C GLU A 127 -1.24 18.19 -0.01
N LYS A 128 -2.06 17.90 1.01
CA LYS A 128 -1.60 17.38 2.31
C LYS A 128 -0.82 16.06 2.23
N PHE A 129 -0.97 15.32 1.14
CA PHE A 129 -0.35 14.02 0.92
C PHE A 129 0.90 14.10 0.04
N HIS A 130 1.22 15.27 -0.51
CA HIS A 130 2.40 15.47 -1.32
C HIS A 130 3.65 15.38 -0.43
N HIS A 131 4.54 14.45 -0.75
CA HIS A 131 5.78 14.18 -0.02
C HIS A 131 5.55 13.89 1.48
N PHE A 132 4.47 13.18 1.79
CA PHE A 132 4.08 12.90 3.18
C PHE A 132 4.53 11.51 3.65
N PHE A 133 4.51 10.51 2.77
CA PHE A 133 4.57 9.11 3.19
C PHE A 133 6.00 8.58 3.29
N ASP A 134 6.27 7.91 4.42
CA ASP A 134 7.53 7.21 4.67
C ASP A 134 7.58 5.85 3.96
N TYR A 135 6.42 5.26 3.66
CA TYR A 135 6.27 4.03 2.88
C TYR A 135 5.05 4.10 1.96
N VAL A 136 5.20 3.64 0.72
CA VAL A 136 4.10 3.53 -0.25
C VAL A 136 4.01 2.10 -0.76
N LEU A 137 2.87 1.45 -0.54
CA LEU A 137 2.50 0.18 -1.16
C LEU A 137 1.46 0.46 -2.26
N MET A 138 1.71 0.03 -3.49
CA MET A 138 0.86 0.37 -4.63
C MET A 138 0.61 -0.83 -5.57
N GLU A 139 -0.65 -1.11 -5.89
CA GLU A 139 -1.07 -2.05 -6.96
C GLU A 139 -2.09 -1.38 -7.91
N PRO A 140 -1.64 -0.47 -8.77
CA PRO A 140 -2.50 0.25 -9.68
C PRO A 140 -2.77 -0.55 -10.97
N PRO A 141 -3.87 -0.25 -11.69
CA PRO A 141 -4.19 -0.91 -12.96
C PRO A 141 -3.15 -0.66 -14.07
N HIS A 142 -2.40 0.44 -13.98
CA HIS A 142 -1.30 0.79 -14.90
C HIS A 142 -0.09 1.30 -14.12
N LEU A 143 1.08 1.36 -14.76
CA LEU A 143 2.28 1.91 -14.13
C LEU A 143 2.17 3.43 -13.90
N PHE A 144 1.61 3.84 -12.77
CA PHE A 144 1.53 5.24 -12.36
C PHE A 144 2.73 5.64 -11.51
N SER A 145 3.90 5.70 -12.16
CA SER A 145 5.15 6.05 -11.48
C SER A 145 5.09 7.43 -10.81
N ASP A 146 4.32 8.38 -11.35
CA ASP A 146 4.22 9.73 -10.81
C ASP A 146 3.45 9.79 -9.50
N THR A 147 2.36 9.02 -9.34
CA THR A 147 1.63 8.93 -8.06
C THR A 147 2.56 8.57 -6.91
N MET A 148 3.41 7.55 -7.12
CA MET A 148 4.37 7.13 -6.10
C MET A 148 5.38 8.23 -5.77
N ARG A 149 5.84 9.01 -6.77
CA ARG A 149 6.75 10.16 -6.53
C ARG A 149 6.07 11.26 -5.74
N TRP A 150 4.82 11.58 -6.05
CA TRP A 150 4.09 12.62 -5.35
C TRP A 150 3.77 12.21 -3.91
N LEU A 151 3.50 10.93 -3.64
CA LEU A 151 3.20 10.45 -2.29
C LEU A 151 4.47 10.26 -1.43
N ALA A 152 5.55 9.75 -2.02
CA ALA A 152 6.78 9.45 -1.29
C ALA A 152 7.46 10.74 -0.78
N LYS A 153 7.85 10.72 0.49
CA LYS A 153 8.46 11.85 1.19
C LYS A 153 9.76 12.35 0.55
N ASP A 154 10.69 11.44 0.29
CA ASP A 154 11.99 11.75 -0.28
C ASP A 154 12.08 11.22 -1.71
N VAL A 155 12.23 12.16 -2.63
CA VAL A 155 12.41 11.92 -4.07
C VAL A 155 13.67 12.64 -4.53
N GLU A 156 14.57 11.89 -5.16
CA GLU A 156 15.80 12.42 -5.73
C GLU A 156 15.54 12.89 -7.17
N SER A 157 15.80 14.16 -7.45
CA SER A 157 15.77 14.71 -8.80
C SER A 157 17.18 14.81 -9.38
N VAL A 158 17.40 14.17 -10.52
CA VAL A 158 18.69 14.18 -11.23
C VAL A 158 18.50 14.79 -12.61
N PRO A 159 19.26 15.84 -12.97
CA PRO A 159 19.14 16.48 -14.28
C PRO A 159 19.23 15.49 -15.45
N GLY A 160 18.24 15.52 -16.33
CA GLY A 160 18.18 14.65 -17.51
C GLY A 160 17.75 13.20 -17.22
N LYS A 161 17.31 12.89 -15.99
CA LYS A 161 16.72 11.61 -15.63
C LYS A 161 15.33 11.82 -15.04
N LYS A 162 14.52 10.75 -15.04
CA LYS A 162 13.32 10.72 -14.22
C LYS A 162 13.73 10.77 -12.75
N ASP A 163 12.93 11.43 -11.93
CA ASP A 163 13.12 11.45 -10.49
C ASP A 163 13.15 10.02 -9.94
N ARG A 164 13.61 9.81 -8.71
CA ARG A 164 13.69 8.48 -8.09
C ARG A 164 13.15 8.51 -6.67
N VAL A 165 12.30 7.54 -6.35
CA VAL A 165 11.75 7.36 -5.00
C VAL A 165 12.86 6.80 -4.12
N ILE A 166 13.16 7.49 -3.02
CA ILE A 166 14.23 7.11 -2.08
C ILE A 166 13.68 6.31 -0.91
N ASN A 167 12.51 6.67 -0.39
CA ASN A 167 11.85 5.94 0.68
C ASN A 167 11.59 4.49 0.30
N PRO A 168 11.68 3.54 1.25
CA PRO A 168 11.23 2.18 1.01
C PRO A 168 9.79 2.16 0.48
N ALA A 169 9.59 1.51 -0.66
CA ALA A 169 8.28 1.39 -1.27
C ALA A 169 8.15 0.06 -2.00
N THR A 170 6.92 -0.42 -2.10
CA THR A 170 6.57 -1.66 -2.79
C THR A 170 5.56 -1.39 -3.88
N PHE A 171 5.83 -1.95 -5.05
CA PHE A 171 4.94 -1.94 -6.19
C PHE A 171 4.52 -3.37 -6.51
N ILE A 172 3.25 -3.60 -6.78
CA ILE A 172 2.75 -4.89 -7.24
C ILE A 172 2.27 -4.73 -8.67
N ASN A 173 2.82 -5.53 -9.59
CA ASN A 173 2.40 -5.51 -10.99
C ASN A 173 2.82 -6.78 -11.74
N SER A 174 2.43 -6.86 -13.01
CA SER A 174 2.83 -7.94 -13.91
C SER A 174 4.34 -8.04 -14.05
N GLN A 175 4.85 -9.26 -14.19
CA GLN A 175 6.24 -9.54 -14.57
C GLN A 175 6.69 -8.83 -15.85
N LEU A 176 5.76 -8.52 -16.76
CA LEU A 176 6.06 -7.87 -18.04
C LEU A 176 6.61 -6.44 -17.87
N LEU A 177 6.41 -5.82 -16.70
CA LEU A 177 6.86 -4.46 -16.42
C LEU A 177 8.24 -4.39 -15.75
N ARG A 178 8.95 -5.51 -15.53
CA ARG A 178 10.28 -5.54 -14.89
C ARG A 178 11.25 -4.48 -15.42
N LYS A 179 11.40 -4.40 -16.74
CA LYS A 179 12.32 -3.44 -17.39
C LYS A 179 11.88 -2.00 -17.15
N GLN A 180 10.58 -1.73 -17.22
CA GLN A 180 10.04 -0.39 -17.01
C GLN A 180 10.12 0.02 -15.54
N MET A 181 9.80 -0.87 -14.59
CA MET A 181 9.97 -0.65 -13.15
C MET A 181 11.40 -0.24 -12.81
N LYS A 182 12.38 -0.96 -13.36
CA LYS A 182 13.80 -0.64 -13.16
C LYS A 182 14.21 0.68 -13.80
N ALA A 183 13.81 0.92 -15.05
CA ALA A 183 14.20 2.13 -15.78
C ALA A 183 13.55 3.41 -15.25
N ASP A 184 12.26 3.34 -14.91
CA ASP A 184 11.47 4.50 -14.52
C ASP A 184 11.55 4.78 -13.02
N LEU A 185 11.47 3.76 -12.17
CA LEU A 185 11.39 3.91 -10.72
C LEU A 185 12.66 3.44 -9.98
N GLY A 186 13.50 2.63 -10.62
CA GLY A 186 14.63 1.97 -9.95
C GLY A 186 14.19 0.83 -9.04
N PHE A 187 13.06 0.20 -9.35
CA PHE A 187 12.49 -0.91 -8.59
C PHE A 187 12.89 -2.25 -9.22
N TYR A 188 13.10 -3.25 -8.36
CA TYR A 188 13.55 -4.58 -8.75
C TYR A 188 12.55 -5.63 -8.25
N PRO A 189 12.28 -6.70 -9.03
CA PRO A 189 11.40 -7.76 -8.60
C PRO A 189 11.99 -8.48 -7.37
N THR A 190 11.12 -8.98 -6.50
CA THR A 190 11.48 -9.79 -5.34
C THR A 190 11.12 -11.27 -5.56
N GLY A 191 11.45 -12.11 -4.59
CA GLY A 191 11.04 -13.53 -4.56
C GLY A 191 9.60 -13.75 -4.09
N PHE A 192 8.87 -12.69 -3.74
CA PHE A 192 7.53 -12.79 -3.17
C PHE A 192 6.47 -12.52 -4.23
N CYS A 193 5.73 -13.57 -4.55
CA CYS A 193 4.59 -13.53 -5.45
C CYS A 193 3.29 -13.50 -4.62
N PRO A 194 2.46 -12.44 -4.73
CA PRO A 194 1.22 -12.36 -3.98
C PRO A 194 0.24 -13.43 -4.44
N THR A 195 -0.50 -14.00 -3.49
CA THR A 195 -1.54 -14.99 -3.72
C THR A 195 -2.91 -14.46 -3.29
N PHE A 196 -3.97 -14.99 -3.90
CA PHE A 196 -5.33 -14.46 -3.84
C PHE A 196 -6.30 -15.50 -3.29
N GLU A 197 -7.36 -15.03 -2.61
CA GLU A 197 -8.45 -15.88 -2.13
C GLU A 197 -9.20 -16.54 -3.30
N SER A 198 -9.42 -15.77 -4.37
CA SER A 198 -9.97 -16.24 -5.63
C SER A 198 -8.85 -16.76 -6.56
N LYS A 199 -9.21 -17.66 -7.48
CA LYS A 199 -8.26 -18.18 -8.48
C LYS A 199 -7.99 -17.11 -9.55
N LEU A 200 -7.08 -16.20 -9.27
CA LEU A 200 -6.53 -15.28 -10.27
C LEU A 200 -5.45 -16.00 -11.09
N SER A 201 -5.55 -15.94 -12.43
CA SER A 201 -4.56 -16.53 -13.33
C SER A 201 -3.36 -15.63 -13.63
N ASN A 202 -3.42 -14.37 -13.20
CA ASN A 202 -2.37 -13.39 -13.50
C ASN A 202 -1.16 -13.60 -12.60
N HIS A 203 0.01 -13.73 -13.21
CA HIS A 203 1.28 -13.77 -12.47
C HIS A 203 1.72 -12.34 -12.15
N LEU A 204 1.49 -11.93 -10.90
CA LEU A 204 1.98 -10.67 -10.36
C LEU A 204 3.26 -10.91 -9.56
N LEU A 205 4.10 -9.89 -9.54
CA LEU A 205 5.30 -9.82 -8.73
C LEU A 205 5.22 -8.61 -7.82
N THR A 206 5.90 -8.70 -6.69
CA THR A 206 6.23 -7.53 -5.90
C THR A 206 7.59 -6.98 -6.31
N TYR A 207 7.70 -5.66 -6.33
CA TYR A 207 8.90 -4.92 -6.69
C TYR A 207 9.24 -3.94 -5.58
N THR A 208 10.52 -3.82 -5.23
CA THR A 208 11.00 -2.88 -4.20
C THR A 208 12.19 -2.08 -4.71
N ASN A 209 12.42 -0.89 -4.13
CA ASN A 209 13.65 -0.10 -4.33
C ASN A 209 14.72 -0.37 -3.25
N TYR A 210 14.51 -1.40 -2.42
CA TYR A 210 15.39 -1.84 -1.34
C TYR A 210 15.42 -3.37 -1.26
N GLU A 211 16.39 -3.93 -0.55
CA GLU A 211 16.44 -5.37 -0.28
C GLU A 211 15.51 -5.73 0.89
N SER A 212 14.48 -6.53 0.61
CA SER A 212 13.53 -7.00 1.61
C SER A 212 13.89 -8.42 2.05
N LYS A 213 14.08 -8.63 3.36
CA LYS A 213 14.24 -9.98 3.93
C LYS A 213 12.96 -10.81 3.83
N ARG A 214 11.80 -10.17 3.97
CA ARG A 214 10.49 -10.83 3.93
C ARG A 214 10.14 -11.28 2.52
N PHE A 215 10.42 -10.42 1.54
CA PHE A 215 10.11 -10.74 0.15
C PHE A 215 11.19 -11.57 -0.54
N GLY A 216 12.44 -11.51 -0.05
CA GLY A 216 13.55 -12.29 -0.57
C GLY A 216 13.95 -11.91 -2.00
N LEU A 217 14.96 -12.61 -2.52
CA LEU A 217 15.50 -12.37 -3.85
C LEU A 217 14.63 -13.01 -4.93
N CYS A 218 14.43 -12.30 -6.04
CA CYS A 218 13.80 -12.88 -7.21
C CYS A 218 14.75 -13.89 -7.86
N ASN A 219 14.28 -15.13 -8.01
CA ASN A 219 15.04 -16.20 -8.68
C ASN A 219 14.66 -16.36 -10.16
N GLU A 220 13.70 -15.58 -10.66
CA GLU A 220 13.32 -15.61 -12.07
C GLU A 220 14.36 -14.86 -12.90
N PRO A 221 14.86 -15.44 -14.00
CA PRO A 221 15.89 -14.84 -14.83
C PRO A 221 15.44 -13.48 -15.38
N ASP A 222 16.39 -12.55 -15.52
CA ASP A 222 16.15 -11.32 -16.27
C ASP A 222 15.98 -11.69 -17.75
N ASP A 223 14.97 -11.14 -18.44
CA ASP A 223 14.72 -11.35 -19.88
C ASP A 223 15.93 -11.03 -20.81
N ASN A 224 17.03 -10.51 -20.25
CA ASN A 224 18.27 -10.23 -20.97
C ASN A 224 19.19 -11.45 -21.06
N ASP A 225 19.07 -12.44 -20.16
CA ASP A 225 19.91 -13.64 -20.17
C ASP A 225 19.59 -14.59 -21.33
N ASP A 226 18.36 -14.57 -21.83
CA ASP A 226 17.94 -15.43 -22.94
C ASP A 226 18.41 -14.90 -24.30
N LYS A 227 18.47 -13.58 -24.48
CA LYS A 227 18.98 -12.96 -25.72
C LYS A 227 20.50 -13.04 -25.86
N GLU A 228 21.25 -12.92 -24.77
CA GLU A 228 22.71 -13.09 -24.82
C GLU A 228 23.11 -14.55 -25.11
N LYS A 229 22.30 -15.53 -24.69
CA LYS A 229 22.52 -16.95 -25.02
C LYS A 229 22.21 -17.25 -26.48
N GLU A 230 21.16 -16.67 -27.06
CA GLU A 230 20.87 -16.80 -28.50
C GLU A 230 21.93 -16.14 -29.39
N ILE A 231 22.38 -14.93 -29.06
CA ILE A 231 23.40 -14.22 -29.87
C ILE A 231 24.76 -14.94 -29.80
N LYS A 232 25.11 -15.58 -28.68
CA LYS A 232 26.33 -16.40 -28.58
C LYS A 232 26.21 -17.75 -29.29
N ALA A 233 24.99 -18.26 -29.53
CA ALA A 233 24.77 -19.49 -30.30
C ALA A 233 24.86 -19.25 -31.82
N ASP A 234 24.39 -18.10 -32.31
CA ASP A 234 24.45 -17.76 -33.74
C ASP A 234 25.82 -17.27 -34.22
N ASN A 235 26.66 -16.70 -33.34
CA ASN A 235 28.02 -16.30 -33.67
C ASN A 235 29.05 -17.44 -33.61
N ASN A 236 28.62 -18.67 -33.30
CA ASN A 236 29.46 -19.85 -33.17
C ASN A 236 29.14 -20.93 -34.22
N LYS A 237 28.50 -20.53 -35.33
CA LYS A 237 28.14 -21.39 -36.46
C LYS A 237 28.84 -20.97 -37.75
#